data_AF-A0A7S3NGL1-F1
#
_entry.id   AF-A0A7S3NGL1-F1
#
_cell.length_a   1.000
_cell.length_b   1.000
_cell.length_c   1.000
_cell.angle_alpha   90.00
_cell.angle_beta   90.00
_cell.angle_gamma   90.00
#
_symmetry.space_group_name_H-M   'P 1'
#
loop_
_entity.id
_entity.type
_entity.pdbx_description
1 polymer ?
#
loop_
_entity_poly.entity_id
_entity_poly.type
_entity_poly.pdbx_seq_one_letter_code
_entity_poly.pdbx_strand_id
1 'polypeptide(L)'
;NESKFKKIPYEVLSQKEIIKRMQQENIENFVDPHFPPNDMSLYNIVTEQYPYDFVVQWRRPHEFMENPQVFEDNIDPNDIKQGLLGDCWFLSALSSLAERPGMVRRLFLTQE
;
A
#
# COMPACT_ATOMS: atom_id res chain seq x y z
N ASN A 1 -14.90 -2.43 12.43
CA ASN A 1 -14.79 -2.73 10.98
C ASN A 1 -13.88 -3.93 10.73
N GLU A 2 -12.72 -4.04 11.39
CA GLU A 2 -11.78 -5.20 11.28
C GLU A 2 -12.40 -6.59 11.51
N SER A 3 -13.35 -6.72 12.44
CA SER A 3 -14.04 -7.99 12.70
C SER A 3 -14.86 -8.52 11.51
N LYS A 4 -15.24 -7.63 10.57
CA LYS A 4 -15.88 -8.03 9.30
C LYS A 4 -14.87 -8.62 8.32
N PHE A 5 -13.63 -8.13 8.32
CA PHE A 5 -12.59 -8.60 7.41
C PHE A 5 -12.06 -9.99 7.76
N LYS A 6 -12.01 -10.33 9.05
CA LYS A 6 -11.57 -11.66 9.52
C LYS A 6 -12.50 -12.82 9.12
N LYS A 7 -13.72 -12.55 8.63
CA LYS A 7 -14.71 -13.57 8.27
C LYS A 7 -14.83 -13.81 6.77
N ILE A 8 -14.16 -13.00 5.97
CA ILE A 8 -14.24 -13.05 4.50
C ILE A 8 -12.85 -13.47 4.02
N PRO A 9 -12.74 -14.53 3.20
CA PRO A 9 -11.46 -15.08 2.79
C PRO A 9 -10.86 -14.24 1.65
N TYR A 10 -10.52 -12.98 1.96
CA TYR A 10 -10.02 -12.01 0.98
C TYR A 10 -8.74 -12.47 0.26
N GLU A 11 -7.99 -13.39 0.85
CA GLU A 11 -6.78 -13.99 0.30
C GLU A 11 -6.99 -14.87 -0.94
N VAL A 12 -8.20 -15.40 -1.15
CA VAL A 12 -8.54 -16.22 -2.33
C VAL A 12 -9.48 -15.51 -3.31
N LEU A 13 -9.97 -14.33 -2.95
CA LEU A 13 -10.91 -13.57 -3.78
C LEU A 13 -10.15 -12.71 -4.80
N SER A 14 -10.65 -12.68 -6.03
CA SER A 14 -10.20 -11.71 -7.03
C SER A 14 -10.59 -10.30 -6.61
N GLN A 15 -9.85 -9.28 -7.07
CA GLN A 15 -10.15 -7.87 -6.79
C GLN A 15 -11.63 -7.50 -7.05
N LYS A 16 -12.24 -8.04 -8.12
CA LYS A 16 -13.66 -7.81 -8.44
C LYS A 16 -14.60 -8.38 -7.37
N GLU A 17 -14.30 -9.55 -6.84
CA GLU A 17 -15.08 -10.17 -5.76
C GLU A 17 -14.90 -9.43 -4.45
N ILE A 18 -13.68 -8.96 -4.15
CA ILE A 18 -13.39 -8.11 -2.99
C ILE A 18 -14.25 -6.84 -3.04
N ILE A 19 -14.23 -6.11 -4.16
CA ILE A 19 -15.03 -4.88 -4.36
C ILE A 19 -16.52 -5.16 -4.20
N LYS A 20 -17.03 -6.22 -4.84
CA LYS A 20 -18.44 -6.61 -4.72
C LYS A 20 -18.83 -6.90 -3.27
N ARG A 21 -17.98 -7.61 -2.52
CA ARG A 21 -18.22 -7.95 -1.12
C ARG A 21 -18.21 -6.70 -0.23
N MET A 22 -17.28 -5.78 -0.48
CA MET A 22 -17.21 -4.50 0.22
C MET A 22 -18.50 -3.68 0.03
N GLN A 23 -19.00 -3.60 -1.21
CA GLN A 23 -20.26 -2.92 -1.52
C GLN A 23 -21.45 -3.55 -0.76
N GLN A 24 -21.55 -4.87 -0.75
CA GLN A 24 -22.63 -5.60 -0.05
C GLN A 24 -22.62 -5.39 1.46
N GLU A 25 -21.43 -5.27 2.06
CA GLU A 25 -21.25 -5.11 3.51
C GLU A 25 -21.18 -3.64 3.96
N ASN A 26 -21.44 -2.71 3.02
CA ASN A 26 -21.30 -1.26 3.20
C ASN A 26 -19.94 -0.86 3.80
N ILE A 27 -18.88 -1.45 3.24
CA ILE A 27 -17.50 -1.18 3.59
C ILE A 27 -16.93 -0.21 2.57
N GLU A 28 -16.70 1.02 3.00
CA GLU A 28 -16.12 2.07 2.15
C GLU A 28 -14.63 1.83 1.89
N ASN A 29 -13.91 1.38 2.92
CA ASN A 29 -12.46 1.36 2.95
C ASN A 29 -11.95 -0.05 3.25
N PHE A 30 -11.16 -0.62 2.34
CA PHE A 30 -10.55 -1.93 2.52
C PHE A 30 -9.49 -1.88 3.63
N VAL A 31 -9.42 -2.96 4.42
CA VAL A 31 -8.37 -3.20 5.42
C VAL A 31 -7.87 -4.62 5.21
N ASP A 32 -6.58 -4.77 4.93
CA ASP A 32 -5.97 -6.09 4.76
C ASP A 32 -5.85 -6.79 6.13
N PRO A 33 -6.49 -7.96 6.32
CA PRO A 33 -6.39 -8.70 7.58
C PRO A 33 -5.01 -9.34 7.81
N HIS A 34 -4.20 -9.55 6.77
CA HIS A 34 -2.86 -10.15 6.85
C HIS A 34 -1.74 -9.12 6.96
N PHE A 35 -2.01 -7.88 6.53
CA PHE A 35 -1.09 -6.74 6.67
C PHE A 35 -1.84 -5.52 7.25
N PRO A 36 -2.29 -5.61 8.52
CA PRO A 36 -3.12 -4.57 9.12
C PRO A 36 -2.33 -3.26 9.36
N PRO A 37 -3.00 -2.11 9.43
CA PRO A 37 -2.35 -0.82 9.65
C PRO A 37 -1.96 -0.63 11.14
N ASN A 38 -1.04 -1.45 11.63
CA ASN A 38 -0.49 -1.39 12.99
C ASN A 38 0.96 -1.92 13.04
N ASP A 39 1.55 -1.91 14.23
CA ASP A 39 2.98 -2.24 14.46
C ASP A 39 3.38 -3.64 13.99
N MET A 40 2.46 -4.60 13.93
CA MET A 40 2.74 -5.96 13.43
C MET A 40 3.15 -5.97 11.95
N SER A 41 2.78 -4.94 11.19
CA SER A 41 3.13 -4.77 9.77
C SER A 41 4.38 -3.93 9.56
N LEU A 42 4.92 -3.29 10.61
CA LEU A 42 6.10 -2.43 10.50
C LEU A 42 7.39 -3.15 10.86
N TYR A 43 7.37 -3.98 11.90
CA TYR A 43 8.54 -4.65 12.44
C TYR A 43 8.16 -5.94 13.16
N ASN A 44 9.14 -6.78 13.50
CA ASN A 44 8.84 -8.01 14.24
C ASN A 44 8.64 -7.72 15.72
N ILE A 45 7.39 -7.50 16.13
CA ILE A 45 7.03 -7.18 17.52
C ILE A 45 7.47 -8.24 18.55
N VAL A 46 7.80 -9.46 18.12
CA VAL A 46 8.24 -10.55 19.01
C VAL A 46 9.73 -10.47 19.27
N THR A 47 10.52 -10.06 18.28
CA THR A 47 11.99 -10.13 18.34
C THR A 47 12.68 -8.77 18.36
N GLU A 48 11.96 -7.69 18.07
CA GLU A 48 12.51 -6.35 17.89
C GLU A 48 11.83 -5.36 18.84
N GLN A 49 12.60 -4.37 19.29
CA GLN A 49 12.05 -3.20 19.97
C GLN A 49 11.42 -2.26 18.94
N TYR A 50 10.55 -1.37 19.40
CA TYR A 50 9.96 -0.36 18.52
C TYR A 50 11.07 0.44 17.82
N PRO A 51 11.14 0.43 16.47
CA PRO A 51 12.33 0.85 15.74
C PRO A 51 12.43 2.37 15.53
N TYR A 52 11.46 3.15 16.01
CA TYR A 52 11.37 4.59 15.76
C TYR A 52 11.28 5.39 17.05
N ASP A 53 11.88 6.59 17.07
CA ASP A 53 11.78 7.53 18.20
C ASP A 53 10.47 8.34 18.21
N PHE A 54 9.56 8.07 17.26
CA PHE A 54 8.31 8.79 17.06
C PHE A 54 7.16 7.81 16.81
N VAL A 55 5.93 8.24 17.09
CA VAL A 55 4.73 7.42 16.86
C VAL A 55 4.37 7.44 15.38
N VAL A 56 4.34 6.27 14.75
CA VAL A 56 3.83 6.09 13.39
C VAL A 56 2.31 6.15 13.38
N GLN A 57 1.75 6.96 12.46
CA GLN A 57 0.32 7.02 12.21
C GLN A 57 0.02 6.50 10.80
N TRP A 58 -0.89 5.52 10.71
CA TRP A 58 -1.37 5.00 9.44
C TRP A 58 -2.47 5.92 8.89
N ARG A 59 -2.25 6.45 7.68
CA ARG A 59 -3.20 7.33 6.99
C ARG A 59 -3.39 6.92 5.54
N ARG A 60 -4.60 7.06 5.03
CA ARG A 60 -4.93 6.92 3.60
C ARG A 60 -4.54 8.19 2.86
N PRO A 61 -4.19 8.11 1.55
CA PRO A 61 -3.79 9.28 0.78
C PRO A 61 -4.74 10.48 0.93
N HIS A 62 -6.04 10.27 0.73
CA HIS A 62 -7.06 11.34 0.83
C HIS A 62 -7.18 12.00 2.22
N GLU A 63 -6.59 11.41 3.26
CA GLU A 63 -6.60 12.03 4.60
C GLU A 63 -5.53 13.13 4.72
N PHE A 64 -4.48 13.13 3.89
CA PHE A 64 -3.36 14.07 3.99
C PHE A 64 -2.96 14.76 2.68
N MET A 65 -3.50 14.33 1.53
CA MET A 65 -3.27 14.97 0.24
C MET A 65 -4.60 15.26 -0.46
N GLU A 66 -4.64 16.37 -1.21
CA GLU A 66 -5.76 16.70 -2.08
C GLU A 66 -5.65 15.90 -3.39
N ASN A 67 -6.77 15.33 -3.83
CA ASN A 67 -6.89 14.61 -5.12
C ASN A 67 -5.77 13.58 -5.42
N PRO A 68 -5.58 12.54 -4.59
CA PRO A 68 -4.54 11.53 -4.81
C PRO A 68 -4.66 10.85 -6.19
N GLN A 69 -3.57 10.87 -6.97
CA GLN A 69 -3.44 10.15 -8.24
C GLN A 69 -2.41 9.03 -8.08
N VAL A 70 -2.60 7.90 -8.78
CA VAL A 70 -1.55 6.86 -8.83
C VAL A 70 -0.40 7.33 -9.73
N PHE A 71 -0.71 8.03 -10.82
CA PHE A 71 0.26 8.72 -11.66
C PHE A 71 -0.25 10.16 -11.93
N GLU A 72 0.39 11.19 -11.36
CA GLU A 72 -0.03 12.59 -11.55
C GLU A 72 0.26 13.09 -12.98
N ASP A 73 1.46 12.79 -13.50
CA ASP A 73 1.88 13.11 -14.87
C ASP A 73 2.35 11.83 -15.60
N ASN A 74 3.64 11.75 -15.92
CA ASN A 74 4.30 10.52 -16.34
C ASN A 74 5.03 9.90 -15.15
N ILE A 75 5.37 8.63 -15.30
CA ILE A 75 6.24 7.92 -14.36
C ILE A 75 7.65 8.49 -14.53
N ASP A 76 8.20 9.07 -13.48
CA ASP A 76 9.53 9.66 -13.47
C ASP A 76 10.40 8.99 -12.38
N PRO A 77 11.68 8.65 -12.65
CA PRO A 77 12.61 8.18 -11.63
C PRO A 77 12.71 9.08 -10.40
N ASN A 78 12.43 10.39 -10.55
CA ASN A 78 12.42 11.38 -9.47
C ASN A 78 11.21 11.27 -8.54
N ASP A 79 10.16 10.54 -8.90
CA ASP A 79 9.01 10.28 -8.01
C ASP A 79 9.42 9.42 -6.80
N ILE A 80 10.52 8.69 -6.91
CA ILE A 80 11.04 7.81 -5.87
C ILE A 80 12.01 8.57 -4.98
N LYS A 81 11.60 8.83 -3.75
CA LYS A 81 12.40 9.49 -2.71
C LYS A 81 12.65 8.55 -1.54
N GLN A 82 13.89 8.52 -1.06
CA GLN A 82 14.29 7.73 0.11
C GLN A 82 13.61 8.27 1.38
N GLY A 83 12.97 7.35 2.12
CA GLY A 83 12.45 7.61 3.46
C GLY A 83 13.42 7.20 4.56
N LEU A 84 12.90 6.95 5.76
CA LEU A 84 13.70 6.56 6.93
C LEU A 84 14.18 5.09 6.91
N LEU A 85 13.57 4.24 6.07
CA LEU A 85 13.90 2.82 5.99
C LEU A 85 15.24 2.61 5.26
N GLY A 86 16.04 1.63 5.68
CA GLY A 86 17.34 1.30 5.05
C GLY A 86 17.22 0.47 3.77
N ASP A 87 16.33 0.85 2.85
CA ASP A 87 15.93 0.07 1.67
C ASP A 87 16.38 0.69 0.33
N CYS A 88 17.42 1.54 0.35
CA CYS A 88 17.90 2.25 -0.84
C CYS A 88 18.26 1.34 -2.02
N TRP A 89 18.68 0.09 -1.75
CA TRP A 89 18.93 -0.93 -2.77
C TRP A 89 17.67 -1.29 -3.56
N PHE A 90 16.52 -1.33 -2.89
CA PHE A 90 15.21 -1.58 -3.51
C PHE A 90 14.73 -0.35 -4.28
N LEU A 91 14.82 0.84 -3.68
CA LEU A 91 14.45 2.09 -4.35
C LEU A 91 15.28 2.36 -5.60
N SER A 92 16.57 2.01 -5.59
CA SER A 92 17.44 2.13 -6.77
C SER A 92 16.98 1.23 -7.92
N ALA A 93 16.49 0.03 -7.61
CA ALA A 93 15.92 -0.88 -8.61
C ALA A 93 14.60 -0.34 -9.18
N LEU A 94 13.73 0.23 -8.34
CA LEU A 94 12.49 0.89 -8.80
C LEU A 94 12.78 2.11 -9.66
N SER A 95 13.77 2.94 -9.29
CA SER A 95 14.16 4.13 -10.05
C SER A 95 14.70 3.76 -11.43
N SER A 96 15.52 2.70 -11.50
CA SER A 96 15.98 2.14 -12.77
C SER A 96 14.84 1.59 -13.64
N LEU A 97 13.77 1.08 -13.03
CA LEU A 97 12.57 0.60 -13.74
C LEU A 97 11.71 1.77 -14.25
N ALA A 98 11.63 2.87 -13.49
CA ALA A 98 10.87 4.07 -13.82
C ALA A 98 11.38 4.78 -15.09
N GLU A 99 12.67 4.62 -15.43
CA GLU A 99 13.25 5.00 -16.73
C GLU A 99 12.53 4.34 -17.94
N ARG A 100 11.74 3.29 -17.69
CA ARG A 100 10.92 2.59 -18.68
C ARG A 100 9.45 2.58 -18.23
N PRO A 101 8.70 3.70 -18.35
CA PRO A 101 7.33 3.81 -17.85
C PRO A 101 6.37 2.70 -18.32
N GLY A 102 6.55 2.21 -19.54
CA GLY A 102 5.75 1.09 -20.07
C GLY A 102 5.96 -0.24 -19.34
N MET A 103 7.12 -0.46 -18.72
CA MET A 103 7.37 -1.63 -17.86
C MET A 103 6.66 -1.48 -16.53
N VAL A 104 6.69 -0.29 -15.91
CA VAL A 104 5.96 -0.01 -14.68
C VAL A 104 4.45 -0.19 -14.91
N ARG A 105 3.90 0.38 -16.00
CA ARG A 105 2.47 0.21 -16.35
C ARG A 105 2.02 -1.24 -16.55
N ARG A 106 2.93 -2.16 -16.89
CA ARG A 106 2.63 -3.59 -17.01
C ARG A 106 2.51 -4.31 -15.66
N LEU A 107 3.00 -3.71 -14.58
CA LEU A 107 2.84 -4.24 -13.23
C LEU A 107 1.44 -3.98 -12.65
N PHE A 108 0.69 -3.05 -13.24
CA PHE A 108 -0.65 -2.69 -12.79
C PHE A 108 -1.70 -3.47 -13.60
N LEU A 109 -2.65 -4.08 -12.89
CA LEU A 109 -3.77 -4.82 -13.50
C LEU A 109 -4.78 -3.89 -14.16
N THR A 110 -4.98 -2.71 -13.58
CA THR A 110 -5.86 -1.66 -14.09
C THR A 110 -4.99 -0.55 -14.65
N GLN A 111 -5.31 -0.10 -15.86
CA GLN A 111 -4.79 1.16 -16.37
C GLN A 111 -5.83 2.21 -16.02
N GLU A 112 -5.40 3.25 -15.30
CA GLU A 112 -6.24 4.41 -15.01
C GLU A 112 -6.68 5.13 -16.29
#